data_AF-A0A7J9XQU6-F1
#
_entry.id   AF-A0A7J9XQU6-F1
#
_cell.length_a   1.000
_cell.length_b   1.000
_cell.length_c   1.000
_cell.angle_alpha   90.00
_cell.angle_beta   90.00
_cell.angle_gamma   90.00
#
_symmetry.space_group_name_H-M   'P 1'
#
loop_
_entity.id
_entity.type
_entity.pdbx_description
1 polymer ?
#
loop_
_entity_poly.entity_id
_entity_poly.type
_entity_poly.pdbx_seq_one_letter_code
_entity_poly.pdbx_strand_id
1 'polypeptide(L)'
;LVGITPAANAVTPVGALLLGLIVGATCSLAVSLKYKAGYDDSLDVVGIHLVGGLVGTLLIGLIGSALSPAGVDGLLYGGSVDQLWRQAIGAGAVLAYSFVVTTVIALAIKATVGFRPDPEDESNGIDEAEHAESAYEFSSRDGSASSPLHRSAASPASTTTKERAEL
;
A
#
# COMPACT_ATOMS: atom_id res chain seq x y z
N LEU A 1 4.43 12.66 8.37
CA LEU A 1 5.07 13.28 7.19
C LEU A 1 4.03 13.86 6.24
N VAL A 2 3.10 13.05 5.73
CA VAL A 2 2.09 13.49 4.74
C VAL A 2 1.42 14.83 5.08
N GLY A 3 0.85 14.96 6.28
CA GLY A 3 0.14 16.19 6.64
C GLY A 3 1.03 17.44 6.75
N ILE A 4 2.32 17.30 7.11
CA ILE A 4 3.23 18.45 7.21
C ILE A 4 3.77 18.85 5.83
N THR A 5 3.77 17.96 4.84
CA THR A 5 4.23 18.26 3.47
C THR A 5 3.65 19.54 2.88
N PRO A 6 2.31 19.77 2.88
CA PRO A 6 1.76 21.03 2.38
C PRO A 6 1.99 22.21 3.34
N ALA A 7 2.18 21.96 4.64
CA ALA A 7 2.18 22.98 5.68
C ALA A 7 3.58 23.40 6.16
N ALA A 8 4.65 22.76 5.68
CA ALA A 8 6.00 22.87 6.22
C ALA A 8 6.54 24.31 6.22
N ASN A 9 6.12 25.14 5.27
CA ASN A 9 6.51 26.54 5.19
C ASN A 9 5.50 27.52 5.81
N ALA A 10 4.35 27.03 6.28
CA ALA A 10 3.19 27.86 6.62
C ALA A 10 2.81 27.86 8.11
N VAL A 11 3.35 26.94 8.90
CA VAL A 11 3.04 26.81 10.33
C VAL A 11 4.27 27.03 11.21
N THR A 12 4.05 27.42 12.46
CA THR A 12 5.11 27.51 13.48
C THR A 12 5.52 26.11 13.97
N PRO A 13 6.66 25.94 14.67
CA PRO A 13 7.05 24.65 15.25
C PRO A 13 5.99 24.05 16.19
N VAL A 14 5.34 24.88 17.01
CA VAL A 14 4.24 24.43 17.88
C VAL A 14 3.01 24.04 17.05
N GLY A 15 2.68 24.81 16.00
CA GLY A 15 1.64 24.45 15.04
C GLY A 15 1.91 23.12 14.33
N ALA A 16 3.16 22.82 14.00
CA ALA A 16 3.56 21.55 13.37
C ALA A 16 3.35 20.34 14.31
N LEU A 17 3.59 20.49 15.62
CA LEU A 17 3.30 19.43 16.61
C LEU A 17 1.80 19.15 16.69
N LEU A 18 0.99 20.19 16.77
CA LEU A 18 -0.48 20.07 16.80
C LEU A 18 -1.01 19.45 15.50
N LEU A 19 -0.48 19.88 14.35
CA LEU A 19 -0.81 19.31 13.06
C LEU A 19 -0.50 17.82 13.02
N GLY A 20 0.69 17.41 13.47
CA GLY A 20 1.10 16.01 13.51
C GLY A 20 0.17 15.16 14.37
N LEU A 21 -0.25 15.66 15.54
CA LEU A 21 -1.18 14.98 16.43
C LEU A 21 -2.56 14.79 15.76
N ILE A 22 -3.12 15.86 15.18
CA ILE A 22 -4.44 15.83 14.53
C ILE A 22 -4.41 14.91 13.31
N VAL A 23 -3.40 15.04 12.45
CA VAL A 23 -3.24 14.21 11.25
C VAL A 23 -3.04 12.75 11.63
N GLY A 24 -2.20 12.44 12.61
CA GLY A 24 -1.98 11.07 13.08
C GLY A 24 -3.27 10.41 13.60
N ALA A 25 -4.03 11.12 14.42
CA ALA A 25 -5.30 10.62 14.94
C ALA A 25 -6.33 10.40 13.82
N THR A 26 -6.48 11.36 12.90
CA THR A 26 -7.44 11.25 11.78
C THR A 26 -7.06 10.15 10.79
N CYS A 27 -5.77 9.98 10.47
CA CYS A 27 -5.29 8.87 9.66
C CYS A 27 -5.57 7.50 10.30
N SER A 28 -5.32 7.35 11.61
CA SER A 28 -5.60 6.09 12.33
C SER A 28 -7.09 5.72 12.27
N LEU A 29 -7.96 6.71 12.44
CA LEU A 29 -9.41 6.51 12.28
C LEU A 29 -9.76 6.16 10.84
N ALA A 30 -9.22 6.86 9.84
CA ALA A 30 -9.49 6.60 8.43
C ALA A 30 -9.11 5.17 8.00
N VAL A 31 -7.94 4.68 8.45
CA VAL A 31 -7.51 3.29 8.24
C VAL A 31 -8.51 2.30 8.87
N SER A 32 -8.98 2.60 10.08
CA SER A 32 -9.99 1.74 10.73
C SER A 32 -11.34 1.75 10.00
N LEU A 33 -11.71 2.88 9.38
CA LEU A 33 -12.97 3.02 8.64
C LEU A 33 -13.01 2.16 7.36
N LYS A 34 -11.86 1.82 6.75
CA LYS A 34 -11.83 1.02 5.51
C LYS A 34 -12.50 -0.35 5.69
N TYR A 35 -12.28 -0.99 6.85
CA TYR A 35 -12.87 -2.29 7.17
C TYR A 35 -14.40 -2.23 7.27
N LYS A 36 -14.94 -1.08 7.70
CA LYS A 36 -16.39 -0.86 7.73
C LYS A 36 -16.95 -0.55 6.34
N ALA A 37 -16.17 0.10 5.49
CA ALA A 37 -16.56 0.45 4.13
C ALA A 37 -16.36 -0.70 3.12
N GLY A 38 -15.62 -1.74 3.49
CA GLY A 38 -15.48 -2.97 2.71
C GLY A 38 -14.63 -2.84 1.45
N TYR A 39 -13.72 -1.86 1.39
CA TYR A 39 -12.76 -1.73 0.29
C TYR A 39 -11.37 -2.22 0.72
N ASP A 40 -10.67 -2.83 -0.23
CA ASP A 40 -9.29 -3.31 -0.07
C ASP A 40 -8.31 -2.22 -0.51
N ASP A 41 -7.75 -1.52 0.47
CA ASP A 41 -6.62 -0.61 0.31
C ASP A 41 -5.42 -1.25 1.02
N SER A 42 -4.68 -2.05 0.26
CA SER A 42 -3.71 -3.00 0.80
C SER A 42 -2.58 -2.33 1.59
N LEU A 43 -2.22 -1.09 1.24
CA LEU A 43 -1.16 -0.32 1.88
C LEU A 43 -1.66 0.93 2.63
N ASP A 44 -2.97 1.05 2.85
CA ASP A 44 -3.58 2.20 3.54
C ASP A 44 -3.31 3.56 2.87
N VAL A 45 -3.15 3.59 1.54
CA VAL A 45 -2.81 4.80 0.79
C VAL A 45 -3.91 5.86 0.93
N VAL A 46 -5.18 5.46 0.92
CA VAL A 46 -6.31 6.37 1.09
C VAL A 46 -6.32 6.95 2.51
N GLY A 47 -6.15 6.11 3.53
CA GLY A 47 -6.18 6.54 4.93
C GLY A 47 -5.00 7.44 5.31
N ILE A 48 -3.80 7.12 4.84
CA ILE A 48 -2.57 7.85 5.21
C ILE A 48 -2.32 9.04 4.28
N HIS A 49 -2.43 8.85 2.95
CA HIS A 49 -2.06 9.89 1.98
C HIS A 49 -3.22 10.81 1.62
N LEU A 50 -4.38 10.27 1.26
CA LEU A 50 -5.53 11.12 0.89
C LEU A 50 -6.05 11.89 2.11
N VAL A 51 -6.44 11.18 3.18
CA VAL A 51 -6.97 11.85 4.38
C VAL A 51 -5.91 12.72 5.05
N GLY A 52 -4.70 12.19 5.23
CA GLY A 52 -3.61 12.95 5.85
C GLY A 52 -3.22 14.21 5.07
N GLY A 53 -3.19 14.13 3.74
CA GLY A 53 -2.90 15.26 2.86
C GLY A 53 -4.02 16.31 2.86
N LEU A 54 -5.28 15.89 2.81
CA LEU A 54 -6.44 16.79 2.89
C LEU A 54 -6.48 17.52 4.22
N VAL A 55 -6.40 16.79 5.34
CA VAL A 55 -6.44 17.37 6.69
C VAL A 55 -5.26 18.32 6.88
N GLY A 56 -4.05 17.93 6.48
CA GLY A 56 -2.86 18.78 6.55
C GLY A 56 -3.00 20.08 5.75
N THR A 57 -3.53 19.99 4.52
CA THR A 57 -3.75 21.15 3.66
C THR A 57 -4.81 22.10 4.24
N LEU A 58 -5.93 21.57 4.74
CA LEU A 58 -6.97 22.39 5.36
C LEU A 58 -6.51 23.05 6.66
N LEU A 59 -5.66 22.36 7.44
CA LEU A 59 -5.11 22.93 8.67
C LEU A 59 -4.25 24.18 8.42
N ILE A 60 -3.64 24.35 7.25
CA ILE A 60 -2.97 25.61 6.88
C ILE A 60 -3.94 26.79 6.96
N GLY A 61 -5.19 26.57 6.53
CA GLY A 61 -6.26 27.55 6.62
C GLY A 61 -6.63 27.97 8.04
N LEU A 62 -6.37 27.11 9.03
CA LEU A 62 -6.72 27.34 10.42
C LEU A 62 -5.53 27.84 11.24
N ILE A 63 -4.38 27.16 11.13
CA ILE A 63 -3.21 27.35 11.98
C ILE A 63 -1.97 27.88 11.22
N GLY A 64 -2.14 28.35 10.00
CA GLY A 64 -1.09 29.11 9.31
C GLY A 64 -0.68 30.34 10.10
N SER A 65 0.59 30.74 10.05
CA SER A 65 1.08 31.89 10.82
C SER A 65 1.95 32.82 9.98
N ALA A 66 1.76 34.13 10.14
CA ALA A 66 2.61 35.16 9.56
C ALA A 66 4.06 35.12 10.07
N LEU A 67 4.32 34.43 11.19
CA LEU A 67 5.68 34.17 11.70
C LEU A 67 6.41 33.06 10.93
N SER A 68 5.68 32.29 10.11
CA SER A 68 6.26 31.29 9.22
C SER A 68 6.74 31.93 7.91
N PRO A 69 7.62 31.26 7.13
CA PRO A 69 8.08 31.77 5.84
C PRO A 69 6.97 32.11 4.84
N ALA A 70 5.81 31.44 4.91
CA ALA A 70 4.67 31.75 4.04
C ALA A 70 4.04 33.11 4.35
N GLY A 71 4.22 33.65 5.57
CA GLY A 71 3.79 35.00 5.92
C GLY A 71 2.27 35.23 5.93
N VAL A 72 1.46 34.16 6.03
CA VAL A 72 -0.01 34.25 6.01
C VAL A 72 -0.61 33.64 7.27
N ASP A 73 -1.41 34.42 7.99
CA ASP A 73 -2.18 33.93 9.14
C ASP A 73 -3.40 33.12 8.70
N GLY A 74 -3.61 32.00 9.39
CA GLY A 74 -4.83 31.21 9.35
C GLY A 74 -5.90 31.79 10.26
N LEU A 75 -7.10 31.21 10.18
CA LEU A 75 -8.30 31.71 10.86
C LEU A 75 -8.12 31.85 12.39
N LEU A 76 -7.38 30.94 13.03
CA LEU A 76 -7.16 30.96 14.48
C LEU A 76 -6.09 31.97 14.93
N TYR A 77 -5.32 32.52 14.00
CA TYR A 77 -4.31 33.55 14.25
C TYR A 77 -4.79 34.95 13.84
N GLY A 78 -6.09 35.13 13.60
CA GLY A 78 -6.68 36.41 13.17
C GLY A 78 -6.70 36.61 11.65
N GLY A 79 -6.30 35.60 10.89
CA GLY A 79 -6.44 35.57 9.44
C GLY A 79 -7.90 35.46 8.99
N SER A 80 -8.12 35.62 7.69
CA SER A 80 -9.46 35.55 7.11
C SER A 80 -9.85 34.14 6.68
N VAL A 81 -11.16 33.90 6.55
CA VAL A 81 -11.71 32.67 5.94
C VAL A 81 -11.25 32.44 4.50
N ASP A 82 -10.76 33.48 3.81
CA ASP A 82 -10.22 33.37 2.44
C ASP A 82 -9.06 32.35 2.38
N GLN A 83 -8.22 32.31 3.42
CA GLN A 83 -7.10 31.36 3.44
C GLN A 83 -7.58 29.91 3.50
N LEU A 84 -8.53 29.60 4.39
CA LEU A 84 -9.14 28.26 4.47
C LEU A 84 -9.86 27.90 3.17
N TRP A 85 -10.56 28.87 2.57
CA TRP A 85 -11.27 28.68 1.31
C TRP A 85 -10.31 28.35 0.16
N ARG A 86 -9.19 29.04 0.03
CA ARG A 86 -8.15 28.75 -0.96
C ARG A 86 -7.59 27.35 -0.81
N GLN A 87 -7.31 26.92 0.43
CA GLN A 87 -6.82 25.57 0.70
C GLN A 87 -7.87 24.51 0.31
N ALA A 88 -9.14 24.76 0.64
CA ALA A 88 -10.23 23.85 0.29
C ALA A 88 -10.44 23.72 -1.22
N ILE A 89 -10.41 24.84 -1.97
CA ILE A 89 -10.49 24.80 -3.43
C ILE A 89 -9.28 24.05 -4.01
N GLY A 90 -8.07 24.37 -3.57
CA GLY A 90 -6.85 23.73 -4.08
C GLY A 90 -6.86 22.21 -3.84
N ALA A 91 -7.15 21.80 -2.60
CA ALA A 91 -7.27 20.39 -2.23
C ALA A 91 -8.39 19.68 -3.02
N GLY A 92 -9.56 20.30 -3.13
CA GLY A 92 -10.71 19.77 -3.86
C GLY A 92 -10.45 19.62 -5.36
N ALA A 93 -9.78 20.59 -5.98
CA ALA A 93 -9.42 20.54 -7.39
C ALA A 93 -8.45 19.39 -7.68
N VAL A 94 -7.41 19.21 -6.86
CA VAL A 94 -6.46 18.10 -6.99
C VAL A 94 -7.15 16.75 -6.75
N LEU A 95 -8.03 16.66 -5.75
CA LEU A 95 -8.81 15.45 -5.47
C LEU A 95 -9.71 15.09 -6.66
N ALA A 96 -10.47 16.05 -7.18
CA ALA A 96 -11.37 15.82 -8.30
C ALA A 96 -10.60 15.40 -9.56
N TYR A 97 -9.53 16.12 -9.89
CA TYR A 97 -8.69 15.81 -11.05
C TYR A 97 -8.08 14.42 -10.94
N SER A 98 -7.39 14.13 -9.82
CA SER A 98 -6.71 12.84 -9.63
C SER A 98 -7.70 11.67 -9.63
N PHE A 99 -8.84 11.80 -8.95
CA PHE A 99 -9.87 10.76 -8.93
C PHE A 99 -10.46 10.48 -10.31
N VAL A 100 -10.87 11.54 -11.02
CA VAL A 100 -11.51 11.40 -12.34
C VAL A 100 -10.53 10.83 -13.37
N VAL A 101 -9.35 11.44 -13.49
CA VAL A 101 -8.36 11.03 -14.49
C VAL A 101 -7.85 9.61 -14.21
N THR A 102 -7.53 9.28 -12.96
CA THR A 102 -7.07 7.93 -12.60
C THR A 102 -8.16 6.90 -12.85
N THR A 103 -9.42 7.21 -12.56
CA THR A 103 -10.56 6.32 -12.83
C THR A 103 -10.70 6.05 -14.33
N VAL A 104 -10.63 7.09 -15.17
CA VAL A 104 -10.69 6.94 -16.63
C VAL A 104 -9.55 6.06 -17.13
N ILE A 105 -8.32 6.29 -16.65
CA ILE A 105 -7.15 5.50 -17.03
C ILE A 105 -7.31 4.05 -16.58
N ALA A 106 -7.71 3.81 -15.33
CA ALA A 106 -7.89 2.46 -14.79
C ALA A 106 -8.97 1.67 -15.57
N LEU A 107 -10.08 2.31 -15.92
CA LEU A 107 -11.13 1.70 -16.74
C LEU A 107 -10.66 1.44 -18.18
N ALA A 108 -9.88 2.34 -18.76
CA ALA A 108 -9.30 2.13 -20.08
C ALA A 108 -8.35 0.93 -20.09
N ILE A 109 -7.44 0.82 -19.11
CA ILE A 109 -6.52 -0.32 -18.95
C ILE A 109 -7.30 -1.62 -18.73
N LYS A 110 -8.31 -1.60 -17.86
CA LYS A 110 -9.18 -2.76 -17.61
C LYS A 110 -9.89 -3.24 -18.87
N ALA A 111 -10.29 -2.32 -19.76
CA ALA A 111 -10.99 -2.66 -21.01
C ALA A 111 -10.07 -3.12 -22.14
N THR A 112 -8.77 -2.80 -22.09
CA THR A 112 -7.83 -3.11 -23.17
C THR A 112 -6.95 -4.30 -22.87
N VAL A 113 -6.17 -4.25 -21.78
CA VAL A 113 -5.15 -5.24 -21.44
C VAL A 113 -5.47 -6.05 -20.19
N GLY A 114 -6.39 -5.56 -19.34
CA GLY A 114 -6.67 -6.13 -18.02
C GLY A 114 -5.79 -5.50 -16.93
N PHE A 115 -6.36 -5.28 -15.75
CA PHE A 115 -5.68 -4.59 -14.63
C PHE A 115 -5.21 -5.53 -13.53
N ARG A 116 -5.86 -6.70 -13.39
CA ARG A 116 -5.60 -7.67 -12.32
C ARG A 116 -4.95 -8.91 -12.95
N PRO A 117 -3.93 -9.52 -12.30
CA PRO A 117 -3.39 -10.81 -12.71
C PRO A 117 -4.45 -11.92 -12.76
N ASP A 118 -4.12 -13.03 -13.41
CA ASP A 118 -4.97 -14.21 -13.40
C ASP A 118 -5.10 -14.78 -11.97
N PRO A 119 -6.25 -15.36 -11.58
CA PRO A 119 -6.47 -15.82 -10.21
C PRO A 119 -5.48 -16.89 -9.74
N GLU A 120 -4.98 -17.71 -10.67
CA GLU A 120 -3.98 -18.74 -10.38
C GLU A 120 -2.63 -18.10 -10.05
N ASP A 121 -2.17 -17.16 -10.86
CA ASP A 121 -0.93 -16.39 -10.64
C ASP A 121 -1.00 -15.55 -9.35
N GLU A 122 -2.15 -14.93 -9.08
CA GLU A 122 -2.37 -14.20 -7.82
C GLU A 122 -2.27 -15.12 -6.60
N SER A 123 -2.71 -16.38 -6.73
CA SER A 123 -2.67 -17.37 -5.64
C SER A 123 -1.30 -18.02 -5.44
N ASN A 124 -0.57 -18.25 -6.54
CA ASN A 124 0.76 -18.88 -6.54
C ASN A 124 1.87 -17.89 -6.18
N GLY A 125 1.63 -16.60 -6.36
CA GLY A 125 2.56 -15.52 -6.05
C GLY A 125 3.03 -14.81 -7.31
N ILE A 126 2.91 -13.47 -7.30
CA ILE A 126 3.27 -12.63 -8.44
C ILE A 126 4.77 -12.65 -8.75
N ASP A 127 5.61 -12.90 -7.75
CA ASP A 127 7.07 -12.97 -7.91
C ASP A 127 7.46 -14.10 -8.89
N GLU A 128 6.83 -15.27 -8.78
CA GLU A 128 7.08 -16.37 -9.71
C GLU A 128 6.45 -16.11 -11.08
N ALA A 129 5.20 -15.64 -11.11
CA ALA A 129 4.45 -15.46 -12.36
C ALA A 129 5.03 -14.36 -13.27
N GLU A 130 5.44 -13.23 -12.70
CA GLU A 130 5.90 -12.06 -13.45
C GLU A 130 7.42 -11.90 -13.47
N HIS A 131 8.14 -12.51 -12.52
CA HIS A 131 9.58 -12.33 -12.36
C HIS A 131 10.39 -13.64 -12.39
N ALA A 132 9.73 -14.80 -12.41
CA ALA A 132 10.37 -16.13 -12.38
C ALA A 132 11.41 -16.25 -11.25
N GLU A 133 11.12 -15.61 -10.11
CA GLU A 133 11.98 -15.58 -8.94
C GLU A 133 11.20 -15.83 -7.65
N SER A 134 11.91 -16.32 -6.62
CA SER A 134 11.40 -16.35 -5.25
C SER A 134 12.12 -15.30 -4.43
N ALA A 135 11.36 -14.47 -3.69
CA ALA A 135 11.94 -13.48 -2.77
C ALA A 135 12.81 -14.12 -1.67
N TYR A 136 12.55 -15.38 -1.32
CA TYR A 136 13.30 -16.11 -0.29
C TYR A 136 13.57 -17.56 -0.72
N GLU A 137 14.83 -17.98 -0.67
CA GLU A 137 15.19 -19.39 -0.75
C GLU A 137 15.13 -20.02 0.64
N PHE A 138 14.02 -20.69 0.95
CA PHE A 138 13.94 -21.57 2.12
C PHE A 138 14.61 -22.92 1.82
N SER A 139 15.87 -22.89 1.39
CA SER A 139 16.70 -24.10 1.39
C SER A 139 17.00 -24.46 2.84
N SER A 140 16.42 -25.56 3.30
CA SER A 140 16.68 -26.10 4.64
C SER A 140 18.20 -26.16 4.86
N ARG A 141 18.71 -25.32 5.77
CA ARG A 141 19.97 -25.60 6.48
C ARG A 141 19.77 -26.76 7.46
N ASP A 142 19.11 -27.83 7.02
CA ASP A 142 19.17 -29.11 7.70
C ASP A 142 20.43 -29.77 7.18
N GLY A 143 21.46 -29.68 8.02
CA GLY A 143 22.74 -30.30 7.76
C GLY A 143 22.54 -31.72 7.27
N SER A 144 23.24 -32.04 6.18
CA SER A 144 23.55 -33.38 5.71
C SER A 144 24.06 -34.25 6.87
N ALA A 145 23.14 -34.81 7.66
CA ALA A 145 23.37 -36.05 8.38
C ALA A 145 23.20 -37.16 7.35
N SER A 146 24.30 -37.46 6.66
CA SER A 146 24.44 -38.60 5.78
C SER A 146 23.87 -39.85 6.47
N SER A 147 22.70 -40.32 6.04
CA SER A 147 22.21 -41.63 6.44
C SER A 147 22.98 -42.67 5.62
N PRO A 148 23.84 -43.50 6.23
CA PRO A 148 24.60 -44.47 5.47
C PRO A 148 23.66 -45.52 4.87
N LEU A 149 23.80 -45.70 3.56
CA LEU A 149 23.14 -46.69 2.73
C LEU A 149 23.10 -48.07 3.41
N HIS A 150 21.89 -48.55 3.71
CA HIS A 150 21.64 -49.95 4.04
C HIS A 150 21.93 -50.78 2.78
N ARG A 151 23.14 -51.36 2.71
CA ARG A 151 23.55 -52.28 1.67
C ARG A 151 22.74 -53.57 1.80
N SER A 152 21.66 -53.69 1.02
CA SER A 152 20.88 -54.92 0.89
C SER A 152 21.78 -55.99 0.25
N ALA A 153 22.14 -56.99 1.04
CA ALA A 153 22.91 -58.15 0.62
C ALA A 153 22.02 -59.09 -0.20
N ALA A 154 22.54 -59.50 -1.36
CA ALA A 154 21.92 -60.45 -2.27
C ALA A 154 21.77 -61.86 -1.66
N SER A 155 20.70 -62.58 -2.03
CA SER A 155 20.69 -64.03 -2.26
C SER A 155 19.35 -64.49 -2.90
N PRO A 156 19.23 -65.71 -3.45
CA PRO A 156 19.42 -65.98 -4.88
C PRO A 156 18.13 -66.47 -5.58
N ALA A 157 18.27 -66.65 -6.89
CA ALA A 157 17.25 -67.06 -7.85
C ALA A 157 16.45 -68.33 -7.49
N SER A 158 15.16 -68.34 -7.85
CA SER A 158 14.49 -69.58 -8.25
C SER A 158 13.56 -69.32 -9.44
N THR A 159 13.67 -70.25 -10.39
CA THR A 159 13.09 -70.34 -11.73
C THR A 159 11.59 -70.67 -11.68
N THR A 160 10.77 -70.14 -12.60
CA THR A 160 9.76 -70.91 -13.39
C THR A 160 8.90 -70.01 -14.30
N THR A 161 9.24 -70.02 -15.59
CA THR A 161 8.41 -70.44 -16.75
C THR A 161 6.92 -70.05 -16.88
N LYS A 162 6.59 -69.53 -18.09
CA LYS A 162 5.30 -69.55 -18.84
C LYS A 162 4.20 -68.56 -18.39
N GLU A 163 3.40 -67.93 -19.24
CA GLU A 163 3.14 -67.97 -20.68
C GLU A 163 2.33 -66.70 -21.05
N ARG A 164 2.29 -66.37 -22.33
CA ARG A 164 1.44 -65.34 -22.96
C ARG A 164 -0.03 -65.37 -22.50
N ALA A 165 -0.70 -64.22 -22.45
CA ALA A 165 -1.83 -63.89 -23.34
C ALA A 165 -2.48 -62.55 -22.96
N GLU A 166 -3.04 -61.94 -23.99
CA GLU A 166 -3.75 -60.67 -24.09
C GLU A 166 -4.97 -60.56 -23.15
N LEU A 167 -5.26 -59.33 -22.69
CA LEU A 167 -6.48 -58.56 -22.94
C LEU A 167 -6.29 -57.12 -22.44
#